data_AF-A0A354FLF4-F1
#
_entry.id   AF-A0A354FLF4-F1
#
_cell.length_a   1.000
_cell.length_b   1.000
_cell.length_c   1.000
_cell.angle_alpha   90.00
_cell.angle_beta   90.00
_cell.angle_gamma   90.00
#
_symmetry.space_group_name_H-M   'P 1'
#
loop_
_entity.id
_entity.type
_entity.pdbx_description
1 polymer ?
#
loop_
_entity_poly.entity_id
_entity_poly.type
_entity_poly.pdbx_seq_one_letter_code
_entity_poly.pdbx_strand_id
1 'polypeptide(L)'
;MISSPFTIYFAHGQESGPWGTKIRRLADEAKALGHGVESPDYSDLKEPEPRVERLLRLHPETQAPLVLVGSSLGGWVSLKASEKLRPAGLFLLAPAVGLDVFSEASPPPHSGTCEIVQGWRDDIVPPEGVIHFAEQHRCTLHLLDSGHRLTDQLGRIAELFTQFLSNLSPFPDANDPRSAWEQEQEANFQRKTLENQRPPLPRL
;
A
#
# COMPACT_ATOMS: atom_id res chain seq x y z
N MET A 1 2.61 -20.07 18.17
CA MET A 1 3.03 -18.76 18.69
C MET A 1 1.98 -17.76 18.27
N ILE A 2 1.39 -17.02 19.22
CA ILE A 2 0.44 -15.95 18.87
C ILE A 2 1.30 -14.82 18.30
N SER A 3 1.16 -14.53 17.01
CA SER A 3 1.80 -13.36 16.39
C SER A 3 1.35 -12.10 17.13
N SER A 4 2.25 -11.15 17.35
CA SER A 4 1.89 -9.85 17.95
C SER A 4 0.78 -9.20 17.13
N PRO A 5 -0.24 -8.60 17.77
CA PRO A 5 -1.35 -7.99 17.03
C PRO A 5 -0.85 -6.80 16.21
N PHE A 6 -1.28 -6.72 14.95
CA PHE A 6 -1.09 -5.55 14.12
C PHE A 6 -1.95 -4.38 14.60
N THR A 7 -1.47 -3.17 14.34
CA THR A 7 -2.31 -1.97 14.29
C THR A 7 -2.62 -1.69 12.82
N ILE A 8 -3.89 -1.57 12.48
CA ILE A 8 -4.36 -1.44 11.10
C ILE A 8 -4.96 -0.05 10.89
N TYR A 9 -4.41 0.72 9.96
CA TYR A 9 -4.90 2.05 9.64
C TYR A 9 -5.66 2.03 8.31
N PHE A 10 -6.93 2.43 8.34
CA PHE A 10 -7.80 2.51 7.17
C PHE A 10 -7.86 3.93 6.60
N ALA A 11 -7.25 4.14 5.43
CA ALA A 11 -7.32 5.35 4.65
C ALA A 11 -8.51 5.32 3.67
N HIS A 12 -9.50 6.18 3.91
CA HIS A 12 -10.70 6.27 3.09
C HIS A 12 -10.48 7.06 1.78
N GLY A 13 -11.36 6.82 0.80
CA GLY A 13 -11.34 7.51 -0.51
C GLY A 13 -11.85 8.95 -0.42
N GLN A 14 -11.98 9.61 -1.57
CA GLN A 14 -12.39 11.03 -1.63
C GLN A 14 -13.85 11.26 -1.21
N GLU A 15 -14.77 10.38 -1.64
CA GLU A 15 -16.23 10.52 -1.40
C GLU A 15 -16.76 9.75 -0.19
N SER A 16 -15.93 8.97 0.48
CA SER A 16 -16.32 8.18 1.66
C SER A 16 -15.81 8.84 2.94
N GLY A 17 -16.52 8.70 4.05
CA GLY A 17 -15.98 9.05 5.38
C GLY A 17 -15.09 7.95 5.97
N PRO A 18 -14.46 8.20 7.14
CA PRO A 18 -13.53 7.27 7.79
C PRO A 18 -14.14 5.91 8.02
N TRP A 19 -15.35 5.85 8.57
CA TRP A 19 -16.05 4.59 8.78
C TRP A 19 -17.00 4.27 7.63
N GLY A 20 -16.56 4.32 6.37
CA GLY A 20 -17.39 3.88 5.23
C GLY A 20 -17.76 2.39 5.30
N THR A 21 -18.74 1.94 4.51
CA THR A 21 -19.21 0.54 4.51
C THR A 21 -18.08 -0.49 4.35
N LYS A 22 -17.15 -0.24 3.43
CA LYS A 22 -15.98 -1.11 3.23
C LYS A 22 -15.10 -1.20 4.48
N ILE A 23 -14.78 -0.03 5.05
CA ILE A 23 -13.89 0.07 6.21
C ILE A 23 -14.51 -0.58 7.43
N ARG A 24 -15.80 -0.33 7.72
CA ARG A 24 -16.49 -0.99 8.84
C ARG A 24 -16.42 -2.51 8.71
N ARG A 25 -16.75 -3.04 7.52
CA ARG A 25 -16.72 -4.49 7.29
C ARG A 25 -15.33 -5.08 7.55
N LEU A 26 -14.28 -4.49 6.98
CA LEU A 26 -12.92 -5.01 7.15
C LEU A 26 -12.39 -4.78 8.59
N ALA A 27 -12.78 -3.69 9.23
CA ALA A 27 -12.46 -3.43 10.63
C ALA A 27 -13.06 -4.50 11.56
N ASP A 28 -14.26 -4.99 11.27
CA ASP A 28 -14.89 -6.06 12.05
C ASP A 28 -14.09 -7.36 11.94
N GLU A 29 -13.62 -7.74 10.74
CA GLU A 29 -12.76 -8.90 10.53
C GLU A 29 -11.41 -8.75 11.27
N ALA A 30 -10.77 -7.59 11.16
CA ALA A 30 -9.53 -7.29 11.86
C ALA A 30 -9.66 -7.40 13.38
N LYS A 31 -10.75 -6.84 13.95
CA LYS A 31 -11.03 -6.91 15.39
C LYS A 31 -11.33 -8.34 15.83
N ALA A 32 -12.04 -9.12 15.01
CA ALA A 32 -12.31 -10.54 15.29
C ALA A 32 -11.01 -11.37 15.36
N LEU A 33 -9.97 -10.98 14.62
CA LEU A 33 -8.62 -11.56 14.69
C LEU A 33 -7.76 -11.00 15.84
N GLY A 34 -8.27 -10.04 16.63
CA GLY A 34 -7.57 -9.44 17.76
C GLY A 34 -6.61 -8.30 17.39
N HIS A 35 -6.73 -7.71 16.21
CA HIS A 35 -5.93 -6.57 15.79
C HIS A 35 -6.51 -5.23 16.23
N GLY A 36 -5.63 -4.24 16.42
CA GLY A 36 -6.02 -2.85 16.62
C GLY A 36 -6.46 -2.22 15.30
N VAL A 37 -7.46 -1.35 15.34
CA VAL A 37 -7.99 -0.69 14.14
C VAL A 37 -8.19 0.80 14.38
N GLU A 38 -7.61 1.60 13.50
CA GLU A 38 -7.84 3.04 13.40
C GLU A 38 -8.34 3.41 12.01
N SER A 39 -9.21 4.41 11.93
CA SER A 39 -9.63 4.99 10.66
C SER A 39 -9.61 6.52 10.74
N PRO A 40 -8.50 7.14 10.32
CA PRO A 40 -8.37 8.59 10.34
C PRO A 40 -9.38 9.25 9.40
N ASP A 41 -9.92 10.38 9.84
CA ASP A 41 -10.82 11.20 9.01
C ASP A 41 -10.00 12.15 8.13
N TYR A 42 -10.30 12.15 6.84
CA TYR A 42 -9.74 13.00 5.80
C TYR A 42 -10.83 13.82 5.09
N SER A 43 -12.05 13.89 5.62
CA SER A 43 -13.19 14.56 4.98
C SER A 43 -12.96 16.07 4.78
N ASP A 44 -12.09 16.67 5.59
CA ASP A 44 -11.65 18.06 5.49
C ASP A 44 -10.48 18.28 4.50
N LEU A 45 -9.87 17.20 3.99
CA LEU A 45 -8.68 17.24 3.13
C LEU A 45 -9.01 16.70 1.75
N LYS A 46 -9.10 17.56 0.74
CA LYS A 46 -9.41 17.14 -0.64
C LYS A 46 -8.19 16.59 -1.38
N GLU A 47 -7.06 17.26 -1.22
CA GLU A 47 -5.80 16.90 -1.87
C GLU A 47 -5.12 15.69 -1.21
N PRO A 48 -4.39 14.86 -1.97
CA PRO A 48 -3.73 13.66 -1.45
C PRO A 48 -2.61 13.95 -0.45
N GLU A 49 -1.76 14.94 -0.69
CA GLU A 49 -0.54 15.19 0.10
C GLU A 49 -0.85 15.53 1.57
N PRO A 50 -1.81 16.44 1.88
CA PRO A 50 -2.20 16.69 3.27
C PRO A 50 -2.73 15.44 3.99
N ARG A 51 -3.35 14.50 3.27
CA ARG A 51 -3.80 13.22 3.84
C ARG A 51 -2.61 12.35 4.23
N VAL A 52 -1.57 12.29 3.39
CA VAL A 52 -0.31 11.59 3.71
C VAL A 52 0.31 12.18 4.96
N GLU A 53 0.46 13.50 5.04
CA GLU A 53 1.03 14.14 6.23
C GLU A 53 0.24 13.85 7.51
N ARG A 54 -1.10 13.85 7.43
CA ARG A 54 -1.95 13.48 8.56
C ARG A 54 -1.71 12.04 8.98
N LEU A 55 -1.66 11.10 8.02
CA LEU A 55 -1.39 9.69 8.31
C LEU A 55 -0.02 9.51 9.00
N LEU A 56 1.02 10.20 8.52
CA LEU A 56 2.35 10.16 9.11
C LEU A 56 2.39 10.68 10.56
N ARG A 57 1.66 11.75 10.87
CA ARG A 57 1.59 12.31 12.23
C ARG A 57 0.89 11.41 13.25
N LEU A 58 0.03 10.49 12.80
CA LEU A 58 -0.69 9.54 13.66
C LEU A 58 0.17 8.34 14.08
N HIS A 59 1.38 8.23 13.55
CA HIS A 59 2.28 7.13 13.87
C HIS A 59 3.62 7.62 14.47
N PRO A 60 3.60 8.28 15.64
CA PRO A 60 4.82 8.57 16.37
C PRO A 60 5.35 7.27 16.99
N GLU A 61 6.30 6.63 16.31
CA GLU A 61 7.12 5.51 16.78
C GLU A 61 6.38 4.41 17.56
N THR A 62 5.54 3.62 16.88
CA THR A 62 4.91 2.46 17.55
C THR A 62 5.80 1.22 17.46
N GLN A 63 5.89 0.47 18.56
CA GLN A 63 6.52 -0.86 18.60
C GLN A 63 5.66 -1.97 17.95
N ALA A 64 4.39 -1.70 17.65
CA ALA A 64 3.48 -2.67 17.06
C ALA A 64 3.62 -2.68 15.52
N PRO A 65 3.62 -3.85 14.88
CA PRO A 65 3.65 -3.95 13.43
C PRO A 65 2.44 -3.26 12.79
N LEU A 66 2.68 -2.40 11.81
CA LEU A 66 1.65 -1.60 11.14
C LEU A 66 1.16 -2.29 9.87
N VAL A 67 -0.15 -2.22 9.60
CA VAL A 67 -0.75 -2.54 8.30
C VAL A 67 -1.50 -1.31 7.80
N LEU A 68 -1.31 -0.97 6.53
CA LEU A 68 -2.06 0.11 5.89
C LEU A 68 -3.09 -0.47 4.93
N VAL A 69 -4.34 -0.04 5.08
CA VAL A 69 -5.44 -0.42 4.19
C VAL A 69 -5.98 0.84 3.55
N GLY A 70 -6.02 0.88 2.22
CA GLY A 70 -6.40 2.10 1.49
C GLY A 70 -7.40 1.81 0.38
N SER A 71 -8.40 2.68 0.19
CA SER A 71 -9.33 2.58 -0.94
C SER A 71 -9.29 3.80 -1.83
N SER A 72 -9.20 3.62 -3.16
CA SER A 72 -9.13 4.70 -4.15
C SER A 72 -8.01 5.70 -3.80
N LEU A 73 -8.33 6.98 -3.58
CA LEU A 73 -7.38 7.98 -3.10
C LEU A 73 -6.67 7.56 -1.80
N GLY A 74 -7.36 6.87 -0.90
CA GLY A 74 -6.76 6.32 0.33
C GLY A 74 -5.72 5.23 0.04
N GLY A 75 -5.83 4.53 -1.09
CA GLY A 75 -4.82 3.59 -1.59
C GLY A 75 -3.54 4.32 -1.98
N TRP A 76 -3.66 5.43 -2.73
CA TRP A 76 -2.51 6.29 -3.07
C TRP A 76 -1.84 6.87 -1.82
N VAL A 77 -2.64 7.35 -0.86
CA VAL A 77 -2.14 7.87 0.43
C VAL A 77 -1.37 6.81 1.20
N SER A 78 -1.88 5.57 1.22
CA SER A 78 -1.22 4.44 1.89
C SER A 78 0.10 4.07 1.22
N LEU A 79 0.14 4.05 -0.12
CA LEU A 79 1.37 3.84 -0.88
C LEU A 79 2.41 4.91 -0.58
N LYS A 80 2.06 6.20 -0.69
CA LYS A 80 3.01 7.30 -0.42
C LYS A 80 3.50 7.29 1.03
N ALA A 81 2.61 7.05 2.00
CA ALA A 81 2.99 6.98 3.41
C ALA A 81 3.88 5.77 3.74
N SER A 82 3.75 4.67 2.98
CA SER A 82 4.53 3.44 3.20
C SER A 82 6.04 3.66 3.10
N GLU A 83 6.50 4.62 2.30
CA GLU A 83 7.91 4.98 2.17
C GLU A 83 8.57 5.26 3.53
N LYS A 84 7.86 6.01 4.38
CA LYS A 84 8.32 6.40 5.72
C LYS A 84 7.87 5.43 6.80
N LEU A 85 6.64 4.91 6.72
CA LEU A 85 6.06 4.07 7.77
C LEU A 85 6.50 2.62 7.72
N ARG A 86 6.96 2.13 6.56
CA ARG A 86 7.42 0.75 6.34
C ARG A 86 6.49 -0.32 6.96
N PRO A 87 5.19 -0.32 6.63
CA PRO A 87 4.23 -1.28 7.20
C PRO A 87 4.60 -2.72 6.84
N ALA A 88 4.19 -3.66 7.69
CA ALA A 88 4.30 -5.10 7.43
C ALA A 88 3.52 -5.50 6.16
N GLY A 89 2.37 -4.83 5.91
CA GLY A 89 1.58 -5.07 4.72
C GLY A 89 0.75 -3.88 4.23
N LEU A 90 0.47 -3.90 2.93
CA LEU A 90 -0.45 -3.02 2.22
C LEU A 90 -1.61 -3.83 1.65
N PHE A 91 -2.84 -3.44 1.97
CA PHE A 91 -4.06 -4.00 1.36
C PHE A 91 -4.86 -2.89 0.67
N LEU A 92 -4.92 -2.93 -0.65
CA LEU A 92 -5.37 -1.80 -1.47
C LEU A 92 -6.65 -2.15 -2.22
N LEU A 93 -7.67 -1.30 -2.12
CA LEU A 93 -8.98 -1.49 -2.77
C LEU A 93 -9.19 -0.44 -3.87
N ALA A 94 -9.14 -0.88 -5.12
CA ALA A 94 -9.19 -0.01 -6.29
C ALA A 94 -8.29 1.23 -6.16
N PRO A 95 -6.98 1.08 -5.86
CA PRO A 95 -6.10 2.20 -5.55
C PRO A 95 -5.95 3.14 -6.74
N ALA A 96 -5.91 4.45 -6.49
CA ALA A 96 -5.76 5.46 -7.54
C ALA A 96 -4.33 5.49 -8.12
N VAL A 97 -3.93 4.44 -8.84
CA VAL A 97 -2.63 4.26 -9.50
C VAL A 97 -2.81 4.08 -11.00
N GLY A 98 -1.75 4.33 -11.77
CA GLY A 98 -1.79 4.26 -13.24
C GLY A 98 -2.70 5.31 -13.89
N LEU A 99 -2.99 6.40 -13.18
CA LEU A 99 -3.79 7.51 -13.69
C LEU A 99 -2.89 8.68 -14.09
N ASP A 100 -3.06 9.17 -15.32
CA ASP A 100 -2.36 10.34 -15.85
C ASP A 100 -2.78 11.67 -15.19
N VAL A 101 -3.82 11.65 -14.35
CA VAL A 101 -4.33 12.86 -13.67
C VAL A 101 -3.42 13.33 -12.54
N PHE A 102 -2.53 12.47 -12.06
CA PHE A 102 -1.53 12.85 -11.07
C PHE A 102 -0.26 13.34 -11.77
N SER A 103 0.28 14.47 -11.32
CA SER A 103 1.54 15.02 -11.86
C SER A 103 2.76 14.16 -11.51
N GLU A 104 2.65 13.35 -10.45
CA GLU A 104 3.66 12.36 -10.04
C GLU A 104 3.25 10.97 -10.52
N ALA A 105 4.26 10.16 -10.85
CA ALA A 105 4.06 8.73 -11.04
C ALA A 105 3.46 8.10 -9.76
N SER A 106 2.73 6.99 -9.94
CA SER A 106 2.15 6.26 -8.80
C SER A 106 3.23 5.86 -7.80
N PRO A 107 3.08 6.17 -6.49
CA PRO A 107 4.09 5.84 -5.50
C PRO A 107 4.29 4.32 -5.40
N PRO A 108 5.54 3.83 -5.38
CA PRO A 108 5.80 2.41 -5.22
C PRO A 108 5.41 1.92 -3.82
N PRO A 109 5.04 0.65 -3.66
CA PRO A 109 4.77 0.07 -2.35
C PRO A 109 6.08 -0.16 -1.57
N HIS A 110 6.13 0.27 -0.31
CA HIS A 110 7.25 0.01 0.61
C HIS A 110 6.78 -0.82 1.81
N SER A 111 6.49 -2.10 1.56
CA SER A 111 6.00 -3.06 2.57
C SER A 111 6.50 -4.47 2.29
N GLY A 112 6.45 -5.36 3.29
CA GLY A 112 6.80 -6.78 3.10
C GLY A 112 5.82 -7.52 2.18
N THR A 113 4.53 -7.20 2.26
CA THR A 113 3.46 -7.78 1.41
C THR A 113 2.55 -6.68 0.88
N CYS A 114 2.21 -6.70 -0.41
CA CYS A 114 1.25 -5.79 -1.01
C CYS A 114 0.20 -6.58 -1.80
N GLU A 115 -1.06 -6.46 -1.42
CA GLU A 115 -2.19 -7.05 -2.14
C GLU A 115 -3.17 -5.97 -2.62
N ILE A 116 -3.65 -6.13 -3.85
CA ILE A 116 -4.56 -5.21 -4.51
C ILE A 116 -5.84 -5.97 -4.87
N VAL A 117 -7.00 -5.40 -4.55
CA VAL A 117 -8.29 -5.86 -5.04
C VAL A 117 -8.86 -4.82 -5.99
N GLN A 118 -9.13 -5.22 -7.22
CA GLN A 118 -9.54 -4.34 -8.32
C GLN A 118 -10.83 -4.86 -8.96
N GLY A 119 -11.68 -3.95 -9.43
CA GLY A 119 -12.87 -4.28 -10.21
C GLY A 119 -12.55 -4.34 -11.70
N TRP A 120 -13.00 -5.38 -12.39
CA TRP A 120 -12.90 -5.49 -13.86
C TRP A 120 -13.65 -4.39 -14.61
N ARG A 121 -14.73 -3.86 -14.02
CA ARG A 121 -15.60 -2.84 -14.61
C ARG A 121 -15.39 -1.48 -13.96
N ASP A 122 -14.23 -1.26 -13.36
CA ASP A 122 -13.88 0.02 -12.74
C ASP A 122 -13.63 1.07 -13.83
N ASP A 123 -14.50 2.08 -13.84
CA ASP A 123 -14.52 3.19 -14.79
C ASP A 123 -13.88 4.47 -14.23
N ILE A 124 -13.50 4.46 -12.94
CA ILE A 124 -12.84 5.59 -12.27
C ILE A 124 -11.33 5.34 -12.21
N VAL A 125 -10.93 4.13 -11.87
CA VAL A 125 -9.55 3.65 -11.92
C VAL A 125 -9.52 2.44 -12.87
N PRO A 126 -9.20 2.65 -14.16
CA PRO A 126 -9.19 1.57 -15.13
C PRO A 126 -8.24 0.44 -14.70
N PRO A 127 -8.69 -0.83 -14.77
CA PRO A 127 -7.92 -1.97 -14.28
C PRO A 127 -6.58 -2.14 -15.01
N GLU A 128 -6.44 -1.67 -16.24
CA GLU A 128 -5.20 -1.78 -17.03
C GLU A 128 -4.02 -1.10 -16.33
N GLY A 129 -4.23 0.11 -15.81
CA GLY A 129 -3.20 0.85 -15.06
C GLY A 129 -2.82 0.15 -13.76
N VAL A 130 -3.80 -0.46 -13.10
CA VAL A 130 -3.60 -1.22 -11.85
C VAL A 130 -2.89 -2.55 -12.11
N ILE A 131 -3.21 -3.24 -13.21
CA ILE A 131 -2.53 -4.47 -13.65
C ILE A 131 -1.06 -4.17 -13.92
N HIS A 132 -0.78 -3.11 -14.68
CA HIS A 132 0.60 -2.69 -14.96
C HIS A 132 1.36 -2.33 -13.69
N PHE A 133 0.72 -1.58 -12.77
CA PHE A 133 1.31 -1.25 -11.48
C PHE A 133 1.62 -2.51 -10.64
N ALA A 134 0.69 -3.46 -10.58
CA ALA A 134 0.87 -4.72 -9.86
C ALA A 134 1.99 -5.57 -10.46
N GLU A 135 2.09 -5.63 -11.80
CA GLU A 135 3.18 -6.31 -12.51
C GLU A 135 4.54 -5.67 -12.19
N GLN A 136 4.62 -4.33 -12.31
CA GLN A 136 5.84 -3.56 -12.06
C GLN A 136 6.39 -3.78 -10.65
N HIS A 137 5.50 -3.84 -9.65
CA HIS A 137 5.87 -3.94 -8.24
C HIS A 137 5.68 -5.35 -7.63
N ARG A 138 5.28 -6.33 -8.45
CA ARG A 138 4.99 -7.71 -8.03
C ARG A 138 4.01 -7.81 -6.87
N CYS A 139 2.98 -6.97 -6.88
CA CYS A 139 1.88 -7.05 -5.92
C CYS A 139 0.98 -8.24 -6.27
N THR A 140 0.42 -8.93 -5.27
CA THR A 140 -0.68 -9.86 -5.51
C THR A 140 -1.89 -9.07 -5.98
N LEU A 141 -2.51 -9.47 -7.09
CA LEU A 141 -3.66 -8.78 -7.67
C LEU A 141 -4.87 -9.71 -7.75
N HIS A 142 -5.97 -9.29 -7.13
CA HIS A 142 -7.28 -9.94 -7.20
C HIS A 142 -8.20 -9.10 -8.08
N LEU A 143 -8.56 -9.61 -9.26
CA LEU A 143 -9.51 -8.97 -10.16
C LEU A 143 -10.91 -9.59 -10.00
N LEU A 144 -11.86 -8.78 -9.56
CA LEU A 144 -13.24 -9.21 -9.27
C LEU A 144 -14.21 -8.63 -10.30
N ASP A 145 -15.29 -9.36 -10.58
CA ASP A 145 -16.38 -8.84 -11.40
C ASP A 145 -17.20 -7.81 -10.59
N SER A 146 -16.74 -6.56 -10.62
CA SER A 146 -17.30 -5.40 -9.93
C SER A 146 -16.83 -4.11 -10.60
N GLY A 147 -17.54 -3.00 -10.33
CA GLY A 147 -17.06 -1.63 -10.61
C GLY A 147 -16.22 -1.03 -9.48
N HIS A 148 -15.92 0.27 -9.57
CA HIS A 148 -15.02 1.00 -8.65
C HIS A 148 -15.38 0.87 -7.17
N ARG A 149 -16.67 0.88 -6.85
CA ARG A 149 -17.12 0.92 -5.46
C ARG A 149 -16.80 -0.37 -4.71
N LEU A 150 -16.68 -1.51 -5.41
CA LEU A 150 -16.39 -2.85 -4.86
C LEU A 150 -17.41 -3.35 -3.80
N THR A 151 -18.55 -2.68 -3.67
CA THR A 151 -19.50 -2.92 -2.56
C THR A 151 -20.31 -4.20 -2.72
N ASP A 152 -20.56 -4.63 -3.96
CA ASP A 152 -21.21 -5.89 -4.33
C ASP A 152 -20.32 -7.12 -4.09
N GLN A 153 -19.01 -6.93 -3.95
CA GLN A 153 -18.04 -7.99 -3.66
C GLN A 153 -17.52 -7.98 -2.21
N LEU A 154 -18.15 -7.21 -1.29
CA LEU A 154 -17.65 -7.03 0.08
C LEU A 154 -17.41 -8.32 0.86
N GLY A 155 -18.24 -9.35 0.66
CA GLY A 155 -18.03 -10.66 1.27
C GLY A 155 -16.70 -11.27 0.85
N ARG A 156 -16.43 -11.28 -0.45
CA ARG A 156 -15.18 -11.80 -1.01
C ARG A 156 -13.97 -10.99 -0.57
N ILE A 157 -14.09 -9.66 -0.52
CA ILE A 157 -13.00 -8.78 -0.09
C ILE A 157 -12.65 -9.03 1.38
N ALA A 158 -13.65 -9.26 2.23
CA ALA A 158 -13.43 -9.60 3.64
C ALA A 158 -12.69 -10.94 3.80
N GLU A 159 -13.04 -11.96 3.01
CA GLU A 159 -12.30 -13.24 3.00
C GLU A 159 -10.83 -13.05 2.60
N LEU A 160 -10.59 -12.30 1.52
CA LEU A 160 -9.24 -11.99 1.04
C LEU A 160 -8.44 -11.21 2.11
N PHE A 161 -9.07 -10.24 2.76
CA PHE A 161 -8.43 -9.45 3.80
C PHE A 161 -8.07 -10.29 5.03
N THR A 162 -8.96 -11.17 5.47
CA THR A 162 -8.70 -12.12 6.57
C THR A 162 -7.53 -13.06 6.23
N GLN A 163 -7.46 -13.57 5.00
CA GLN A 163 -6.36 -14.40 4.53
C GLN A 163 -5.04 -13.62 4.49
N PHE A 164 -5.07 -12.39 3.96
CA PHE A 164 -3.93 -11.48 3.94
C PHE A 164 -3.37 -11.29 5.35
N LEU A 165 -4.20 -10.88 6.33
CA LEU A 165 -3.76 -10.68 7.71
C LEU A 165 -3.20 -11.95 8.35
N SER A 166 -3.78 -13.11 8.07
CA SER A 166 -3.32 -14.40 8.59
C SER A 166 -1.96 -14.83 8.03
N ASN A 167 -1.62 -14.34 6.83
CA ASN A 167 -0.36 -14.65 6.14
C ASN A 167 0.76 -13.64 6.44
N LEU A 168 0.45 -12.50 7.07
CA LEU A 168 1.45 -11.49 7.38
C LEU A 168 2.40 -11.95 8.49
N SER A 169 3.69 -11.72 8.28
CA SER A 169 4.68 -11.78 9.35
C SER A 169 4.75 -10.43 10.08
N PRO A 170 4.82 -10.41 11.42
CA PRO A 170 4.88 -9.17 12.20
C PRO A 170 6.17 -8.35 11.97
N PHE A 171 7.18 -8.94 11.36
CA PHE A 171 8.41 -8.25 10.98
C PHE A 171 8.66 -8.49 9.47
N PRO A 172 9.08 -7.47 8.71
CA PRO A 172 9.69 -7.71 7.42
C PRO A 172 10.89 -8.63 7.68
N ASP A 173 10.95 -9.74 6.95
CA ASP A 173 11.99 -10.75 7.16
C ASP A 173 13.36 -10.07 6.97
N ALA A 174 14.14 -9.96 8.05
CA ALA A 174 15.49 -9.39 8.01
C ALA A 174 16.43 -10.24 7.13
N ASN A 175 16.02 -11.46 6.79
CA ASN A 175 16.67 -12.36 5.85
C ASN A 175 15.93 -12.47 4.52
N ASP A 176 15.00 -11.56 4.18
CA ASP A 176 14.41 -11.55 2.84
C ASP A 176 15.55 -11.32 1.83
N PRO A 177 15.91 -12.33 1.01
CA PRO A 177 16.98 -12.19 0.05
C PRO A 177 16.70 -11.08 -0.95
N ARG A 178 15.43 -10.65 -1.12
CA ARG A 178 15.06 -9.49 -1.93
C ARG A 178 15.61 -8.18 -1.36
N SER A 179 15.61 -7.97 -0.04
CA SER A 179 16.10 -6.72 0.57
C SER A 179 17.61 -6.54 0.43
N ALA A 180 18.39 -7.60 0.65
CA ALA A 180 19.85 -7.57 0.51
C ALA A 180 20.27 -7.52 -0.97
N TRP A 181 19.60 -8.30 -1.84
CA TRP A 181 19.86 -8.27 -3.28
C TRP A 181 19.47 -6.92 -3.90
N GLU A 182 18.34 -6.31 -3.52
CA GLU A 182 17.92 -4.98 -4.00
C GLU A 182 18.87 -3.88 -3.53
N GLN A 183 19.29 -3.91 -2.26
CA GLN A 183 20.32 -2.99 -1.75
C GLN A 183 21.66 -3.16 -2.47
N GLU A 184 22.03 -4.41 -2.79
CA GLU A 184 23.22 -4.71 -3.57
C GLU A 184 23.10 -4.26 -5.03
N GLN A 185 21.94 -4.43 -5.68
CA GLN A 185 21.69 -3.94 -7.03
C GLN A 185 21.73 -2.41 -7.10
N GLU A 186 21.10 -1.72 -6.14
CA GLU A 186 21.13 -0.26 -6.05
C GLU A 186 22.56 0.24 -5.82
N ALA A 187 23.30 -0.38 -4.89
CA ALA A 187 24.71 -0.04 -4.64
C ALA A 187 25.59 -0.28 -5.89
N ASN A 188 25.35 -1.36 -6.63
CA ASN A 188 26.07 -1.66 -7.87
C ASN A 188 25.71 -0.70 -9.01
N PHE A 189 24.46 -0.26 -9.10
CA PHE A 189 24.02 0.75 -10.05
C PHE A 189 24.66 2.12 -9.77
N GLN A 190 24.68 2.54 -8.50
CA GLN A 190 25.32 3.79 -8.08
C GLN A 190 26.84 3.76 -8.35
N ARG A 191 27.52 2.64 -8.05
CA ARG A 191 28.96 2.47 -8.35
C ARG A 191 29.26 2.59 -9.84
N LYS A 192 28.49 1.90 -10.70
CA LYS A 192 28.65 1.98 -12.16
C LYS A 192 28.39 3.38 -12.71
N THR A 193 27.42 4.09 -12.15
CA THR A 193 27.09 5.47 -12.54
C THR A 193 28.26 6.42 -12.20
N LEU A 194 28.86 6.27 -11.02
CA LEU A 194 30.03 7.05 -10.60
C LEU A 194 31.29 6.72 -11.39
N GLU A 195 31.51 5.46 -11.77
CA GLU A 195 32.63 5.06 -12.63
C GLU A 195 32.52 5.62 -14.05
N ASN A 196 31.30 5.66 -14.61
CA ASN A 196 31.05 6.23 -15.93
C ASN A 196 31.13 7.76 -16.00
N GLN A 197 31.18 8.44 -14.85
CA GLN A 197 31.36 9.90 -14.75
C GLN A 197 32.82 10.31 -14.47
N ARG A 198 33.76 9.36 -14.34
CA ARG A 198 35.17 9.71 -14.17
C ARG A 198 35.75 10.28 -15.47
N PRO A 199 36.35 11.49 -15.43
CA PRO A 199 37.00 12.04 -16.61
C PRO A 199 38.17 11.13 -17.04
N PRO A 200 38.42 10.97 -18.35
CA PRO A 200 39.49 10.12 -18.84
C PRO A 200 40.84 10.61 -18.29
N LEU A 201 41.68 9.66 -17.89
CA LEU A 201 43.02 9.97 -17.39
C LEU A 201 43.81 10.78 -18.44
N PRO A 202 44.54 11.83 -18.03
CA PRO A 202 45.31 12.64 -18.95
C PRO A 202 46.36 11.75 -19.64
N ARG A 203 46.40 11.82 -20.98
CA ARG A 203 47.41 11.12 -21.77
C ARG A 203 48.77 11.76 -21.48
N LEU A 204 49.72 10.94 -21.03
CA LEU A 204 51.15 11.29 -20.90
C LEU A 204 51.80 11.46 -22.28
#